data_AF-A0AAV4T3F1-F1
#
_entry.id   AF-A0AAV4T3F1-F1
#
_cell.length_a   1.000
_cell.length_b   1.000
_cell.length_c   1.000
_cell.angle_alpha   90.00
_cell.angle_beta   90.00
_cell.angle_gamma   90.00
#
_symmetry.space_group_name_H-M   'P 1'
#
loop_
_entity.id
_entity.type
_entity.pdbx_description
1 polymer ?
#
loop_
_entity_poly.entity_id
_entity_poly.type
_entity_poly.pdbx_seq_one_letter_code
_entity_poly.pdbx_strand_id
1 'polypeptide(L)'
;MEDWASKSRPDILHFVPYTWHFNLILKEFELITVVNEFNWIDCSSQHQENTYLAVSGDHFELSFDLPFIEYLPPNVALKFWIQGESVDMCMYLPEVNTNRDIILMLENVLN
;
A
#
# COMPACT_ATOMS: atom_id res chain seq x y z
N MET A 1 26.39 -8.34 42.87
CA MET A 1 25.86 -9.10 41.73
C MET A 1 24.51 -8.48 41.41
N GLU A 2 24.51 -7.45 40.56
CA GLU A 2 23.26 -6.85 40.06
C GLU A 2 22.61 -7.86 39.12
N ASP A 3 21.62 -8.55 39.65
CA ASP A 3 20.83 -9.51 38.90
C ASP A 3 20.09 -8.75 37.79
N TRP A 4 20.35 -9.11 36.53
CA TRP A 4 19.63 -8.60 35.37
C TRP A 4 18.12 -8.92 35.44
N ALA A 5 17.68 -9.78 36.37
CA ALA A 5 16.28 -10.05 36.68
C ALA A 5 15.68 -9.14 37.78
N SER A 6 16.43 -8.20 38.36
CA SER A 6 15.93 -7.30 39.43
C SER A 6 15.08 -6.12 38.93
N LYS A 7 14.86 -6.00 37.62
CA LYS A 7 13.91 -4.99 37.10
C LYS A 7 12.50 -5.43 37.50
N SER A 8 11.87 -4.62 38.35
CA SER A 8 10.42 -4.63 38.59
C SER A 8 9.68 -5.05 37.32
N ARG A 9 8.74 -6.02 37.42
CA ARG A 9 7.92 -6.47 36.28
C ARG A 9 7.51 -5.24 35.46
N PRO A 10 7.87 -5.16 34.16
CA PRO A 10 7.41 -4.06 33.34
C PRO A 10 5.89 -3.99 33.46
N ASP A 11 5.36 -2.78 33.56
CA ASP A 11 3.92 -2.57 33.61
C ASP A 11 3.33 -2.84 32.22
N ILE A 12 3.15 -4.12 31.90
CA ILE A 12 2.55 -4.59 30.64
C ILE A 12 1.01 -4.50 30.72
N LEU A 13 0.46 -3.98 31.83
CA LEU A 13 -0.99 -3.88 32.04
C LEU A 13 -1.55 -2.51 31.63
N HIS A 14 -0.69 -1.57 31.26
CA HIS A 14 -1.10 -0.21 30.91
C HIS A 14 -0.77 0.10 29.45
N PHE A 15 -1.75 0.67 28.76
CA PHE A 15 -1.59 1.13 27.39
C PHE A 15 -0.62 2.32 27.36
N VAL A 16 0.39 2.23 26.52
CA VAL A 16 1.36 3.31 26.29
C VAL A 16 1.08 3.91 24.92
N PRO A 17 0.63 5.18 24.85
CA PRO A 17 0.37 5.82 23.57
C PRO A 17 1.66 6.10 22.82
N TYR A 18 1.68 5.84 21.51
CA TYR A 18 2.80 6.18 20.63
C TYR A 18 2.33 6.39 19.20
N THR A 19 3.08 7.20 18.44
CA THR A 19 2.82 7.42 17.01
C THR A 19 4.01 6.91 16.21
N TRP A 20 3.75 6.09 15.19
CA TRP A 20 4.77 5.68 14.22
C TRP A 20 4.70 6.60 13.01
N HIS A 21 5.82 7.23 12.69
CA HIS A 21 5.94 8.08 11.51
C HIS A 21 6.59 7.26 10.39
N PHE A 22 5.85 7.04 9.30
CA PHE A 22 6.35 6.37 8.11
C PHE A 22 6.62 7.39 7.02
N ASN A 23 7.79 7.28 6.40
CA ASN A 23 8.14 8.02 5.21
C ASN A 23 8.90 7.07 4.27
N LEU A 24 8.32 6.84 3.10
CA LEU A 24 8.86 6.02 2.02
C LEU A 24 9.22 6.95 0.87
N ILE A 25 10.49 6.94 0.48
CA ILE A 25 11.00 7.68 -0.67
C ILE A 25 11.59 6.68 -1.65
N LEU A 26 11.12 6.72 -2.88
CA LEU A 26 11.68 6.00 -4.01
C LEU A 26 12.22 7.02 -5.02
N LYS A 27 13.37 6.70 -5.62
CA LYS A 27 14.00 7.49 -6.68
C LYS A 27 14.22 6.59 -7.87
N GLU A 28 13.98 7.11 -9.08
CA GLU A 28 14.10 6.36 -10.33
C GLU A 28 13.41 4.99 -10.22
N PHE A 29 12.12 5.02 -9.88
CA PHE A 29 11.39 3.84 -9.44
C PHE A 29 10.59 3.22 -10.58
N GLU A 30 10.38 1.91 -10.45
CA GLU A 30 9.40 1.14 -11.21
C GLU A 30 8.68 0.21 -10.23
N LEU A 31 7.37 0.38 -10.10
CA LEU A 31 6.53 -0.35 -9.18
C LEU A 31 5.44 -1.08 -9.96
N ILE A 32 5.34 -2.39 -9.79
CA ILE A 32 4.23 -3.19 -10.32
C ILE A 32 3.36 -3.62 -9.14
N THR A 33 2.08 -3.26 -9.19
CA THR A 33 1.10 -3.58 -8.15
C THR A 33 -0.06 -4.38 -8.71
N VAL A 34 -0.64 -5.26 -7.90
CA VAL A 34 -1.91 -5.93 -8.20
C VAL A 34 -3.04 -5.01 -7.74
N VAL A 35 -3.95 -4.66 -8.65
CA VAL A 35 -5.04 -3.69 -8.41
C VAL A 35 -6.42 -4.35 -8.56
N ASN A 36 -6.54 -5.58 -8.07
CA ASN A 36 -7.77 -6.35 -8.14
C ASN A 36 -8.87 -5.75 -7.24
N GLU A 37 -10.13 -5.93 -7.67
CA GLU A 37 -11.28 -5.64 -6.82
C GLU A 37 -11.17 -6.42 -5.51
N PHE A 38 -11.56 -5.83 -4.38
CA PHE A 38 -11.50 -6.46 -3.05
C PHE A 38 -10.10 -6.94 -2.59
N ASN A 39 -9.02 -6.58 -3.30
CA ASN A 39 -7.63 -6.96 -3.00
C ASN A 39 -7.39 -8.49 -2.95
N TRP A 40 -8.26 -9.32 -3.53
CA TRP A 40 -7.99 -10.76 -3.64
C TRP A 40 -7.00 -10.99 -4.77
N ILE A 41 -5.94 -11.76 -4.51
CA ILE A 41 -4.91 -12.09 -5.51
C ILE A 41 -5.15 -13.53 -5.98
N ASP A 42 -5.32 -13.70 -7.28
CA ASP A 42 -5.42 -15.02 -7.89
C ASP A 42 -4.04 -15.64 -8.07
N CYS A 43 -3.75 -16.68 -7.28
CA CYS A 43 -2.50 -17.43 -7.35
C CYS A 43 -2.62 -18.72 -8.18
N SER A 44 -3.72 -18.88 -8.93
CA SER A 44 -3.91 -20.03 -9.80
C SER A 44 -2.77 -20.14 -10.81
N SER A 45 -2.41 -21.38 -11.15
CA SER A 45 -1.32 -21.65 -12.10
C SER A 45 -1.73 -21.38 -13.56
N GLN A 46 -3.03 -21.24 -13.83
CA GLN A 46 -3.58 -21.12 -15.18
C GLN A 46 -4.68 -20.05 -15.18
N HIS A 47 -4.59 -19.11 -16.12
CA HIS A 47 -5.56 -18.02 -16.33
C HIS A 47 -5.74 -17.11 -15.11
N GLN A 48 -4.65 -16.54 -14.59
CA GLN A 48 -4.73 -15.60 -13.48
C GLN A 48 -5.60 -14.39 -13.83
N GLU A 49 -6.55 -14.10 -12.94
CA GLU A 49 -7.48 -12.98 -13.10
C GLU A 49 -6.94 -11.66 -12.52
N ASN A 50 -5.62 -11.56 -12.37
CA ASN A 50 -4.97 -10.39 -11.77
C ASN A 50 -4.85 -9.23 -12.76
N THR A 51 -5.38 -8.08 -12.37
CA THR A 51 -5.14 -6.78 -12.99
C THR A 51 -3.88 -6.17 -12.38
N TYR A 52 -2.97 -5.70 -13.22
CA TYR A 52 -1.71 -5.11 -12.78
C TYR A 52 -1.64 -3.64 -13.19
N LEU A 53 -1.06 -2.81 -12.33
CA LEU A 53 -0.69 -1.43 -12.61
C LEU A 53 0.81 -1.28 -12.40
N ALA A 54 1.51 -0.98 -13.48
CA ALA A 54 2.89 -0.53 -13.47
C ALA A 54 2.93 1.00 -13.35
N VAL A 55 3.76 1.51 -12.45
CA VAL A 55 3.97 2.93 -12.21
C VAL A 55 5.48 3.17 -12.15
N SER A 56 5.98 4.09 -12.97
CA SER A 56 7.40 4.48 -12.96
C SER A 56 7.55 5.98 -12.87
N GLY A 57 8.70 6.46 -12.40
CA GLY A 57 9.01 7.89 -12.36
C GLY A 57 10.30 8.23 -11.63
N ASP A 58 10.62 9.51 -11.60
CA ASP A 58 11.90 10.00 -11.07
C ASP A 58 11.90 10.05 -9.54
N HIS A 59 10.76 10.42 -8.94
CA HIS A 59 10.61 10.56 -7.50
C HIS A 59 9.21 10.19 -7.03
N PHE A 60 9.13 9.41 -5.97
CA PHE A 60 7.89 9.10 -5.26
C PHE A 60 8.10 9.20 -3.76
N GLU A 61 7.22 9.94 -3.09
CA GLU A 61 7.18 10.06 -1.64
C GLU A 61 5.79 9.68 -1.12
N LEU A 62 5.77 8.77 -0.15
CA LEU A 62 4.59 8.39 0.62
C LEU A 62 4.90 8.55 2.10
N SER A 63 4.14 9.39 2.81
CA SER A 63 4.24 9.50 4.26
C SER A 63 2.90 9.45 4.95
N PHE A 64 2.88 8.86 6.14
CA PHE A 64 1.71 8.76 7.00
C PHE A 64 2.10 8.45 8.44
N ASP A 65 1.21 8.77 9.36
CA ASP A 65 1.36 8.49 10.78
C ASP A 65 0.40 7.37 11.19
N LEU A 66 0.86 6.43 12.03
CA LEU A 66 0.00 5.50 12.77
C LEU A 66 -0.11 5.96 14.23
N PRO A 67 -1.15 6.73 14.60
CA PRO A 67 -1.32 7.28 15.93
C PRO A 67 -2.04 6.29 16.86
N PHE A 68 -1.29 5.39 17.49
CA PHE A 68 -1.80 4.52 18.55
C PHE A 68 -1.86 5.31 19.87
N ILE A 69 -2.79 6.26 19.94
CA ILE A 69 -2.96 7.16 21.10
C ILE A 69 -4.12 6.75 22.02
N GLU A 70 -4.94 5.79 21.60
CA GLU A 70 -6.05 5.22 22.35
C GLU A 70 -5.93 3.69 22.38
N TYR A 71 -6.40 3.05 23.46
CA TYR A 71 -6.45 1.60 23.57
C TYR A 71 -7.67 1.04 22.83
N LEU A 72 -7.43 0.22 21.80
CA LEU A 72 -8.47 -0.43 20.97
C LEU A 72 -9.54 0.56 20.43
N PRO A 73 -9.15 1.63 19.71
CA PRO A 73 -10.12 2.52 19.10
C PRO A 73 -10.91 1.75 18.02
N PRO A 74 -12.21 2.04 17.85
CA PRO A 74 -13.03 1.36 16.84
C PRO A 74 -12.56 1.68 15.41
N ASN A 75 -11.97 2.86 15.19
CA ASN A 75 -11.39 3.29 13.92
C ASN A 75 -10.16 4.17 14.20
N VAL A 76 -9.17 4.15 13.30
CA VAL A 76 -8.02 5.07 13.33
C VAL A 76 -7.98 5.82 12.00
N ALA A 77 -8.09 7.15 12.06
CA ALA A 77 -7.99 7.99 10.87
C ALA A 77 -6.52 8.13 10.45
N LEU A 78 -6.20 7.71 9.23
CA LEU A 78 -4.86 7.85 8.64
C LEU A 78 -4.87 8.96 7.60
N LYS A 79 -3.88 9.85 7.66
CA LYS A 79 -3.65 10.89 6.65
C LYS A 79 -2.43 10.48 5.83
N PHE A 80 -2.68 10.18 4.57
CA PHE A 80 -1.63 9.86 3.60
C PHE A 80 -1.22 11.12 2.86
N TRP A 81 0.08 11.37 2.83
CA TRP A 81 0.71 12.33 1.94
C TRP A 81 1.40 11.57 0.82
N ILE A 82 1.04 11.88 -0.42
CA ILE A 82 1.56 11.20 -1.61
C ILE A 82 2.03 12.27 -2.59
N GLN A 83 3.27 12.15 -3.04
CA GLN A 83 3.84 13.01 -4.07
C GLN A 83 4.58 12.14 -5.09
N GLY A 84 4.38 12.44 -6.37
CA GLY A 84 5.09 11.82 -7.47
C GLY A 84 5.58 12.86 -8.47
N GLU A 85 6.73 12.61 -9.10
CA GLU A 85 7.34 13.46 -10.14
C GLU A 85 7.63 12.62 -11.38
N SER A 86 7.33 13.17 -12.56
CA SER A 86 7.51 12.51 -13.87
C SER A 86 6.91 11.10 -13.91
N VAL A 87 5.66 10.95 -13.45
CA VAL A 87 5.04 9.63 -13.28
C VAL A 87 4.40 9.16 -14.58
N ASP A 88 4.83 8.00 -15.06
CA ASP A 88 4.20 7.23 -16.14
C ASP A 88 3.48 6.00 -15.57
N MET A 89 2.39 5.60 -16.21
CA MET A 89 1.57 4.46 -15.77
C MET A 89 1.17 3.58 -16.95
N CYS A 90 1.17 2.27 -16.71
CA CYS A 90 0.69 1.27 -17.65
C CYS A 90 -0.17 0.23 -16.92
N MET A 91 -1.37 -0.03 -17.42
CA MET A 91 -2.30 -0.99 -16.84
C MET A 91 -2.41 -2.23 -17.73
N TYR A 92 -2.37 -3.40 -17.10
CA TYR A 92 -2.70 -4.67 -17.73
C TYR A 92 -4.04 -5.17 -17.19
N LEU A 93 -4.97 -5.46 -18.11
CA LEU A 93 -6.26 -6.09 -17.82
C LEU A 93 -6.25 -7.53 -18.38
N PRO A 94 -6.54 -8.55 -17.55
CA PRO A 94 -6.61 -9.93 -18.02
C PRO A 94 -7.81 -10.12 -18.95
N GLU A 95 -7.73 -11.07 -19.89
CA GLU A 95 -8.76 -11.30 -20.91
C GLU A 95 -10.16 -11.59 -20.34
N VAL A 96 -10.21 -12.19 -19.16
CA VAL A 96 -11.46 -12.51 -18.45
C VAL A 96 -12.10 -11.28 -17.79
N ASN A 97 -11.40 -10.14 -17.71
CA ASN A 97 -11.94 -8.93 -17.09
C ASN A 97 -13.05 -8.34 -17.96
N THR A 98 -14.25 -8.26 -17.41
CA THR A 98 -15.46 -7.77 -18.10
C THR A 98 -15.34 -6.31 -18.57
N ASN A 99 -14.46 -5.51 -17.96
CA ASN A 99 -14.22 -4.12 -18.35
C ASN A 99 -13.18 -3.98 -19.48
N ARG A 100 -12.46 -5.06 -19.82
CA ARG A 100 -11.34 -4.99 -20.77
C ARG A 100 -11.77 -4.45 -22.13
N ASP A 101 -12.85 -4.97 -22.69
CA ASP A 101 -13.32 -4.55 -24.02
C ASP A 101 -13.74 -3.08 -24.04
N ILE A 102 -14.35 -2.58 -22.96
CA ILE A 102 -14.74 -1.17 -22.84
C ILE A 102 -13.50 -0.28 -22.80
N ILE A 103 -12.48 -0.65 -22.02
CA ILE A 103 -11.25 0.13 -21.90
C ILE A 103 -10.48 0.16 -23.23
N LEU A 104 -10.36 -0.97 -23.93
CA LEU A 104 -9.71 -1.02 -25.25
C LEU A 104 -10.48 -0.22 -26.30
N MET A 105 -11.80 -0.21 -26.25
CA MET A 105 -12.61 0.65 -27.12
C MET A 105 -12.34 2.14 -26.87
N LEU A 106 -12.19 2.55 -25.60
CA LEU A 106 -11.85 3.94 -25.25
C LEU A 106 -10.45 4.33 -25.74
N GLU A 107 -9.47 3.44 -25.59
CA GLU A 107 -8.10 3.67 -26.07
C GLU A 107 -8.07 3.94 -27.59
N ASN A 108 -8.83 3.16 -28.37
CA ASN A 108 -8.91 3.32 -29.82
C ASN A 108 -9.60 4.62 -30.27
N VAL A 109 -10.40 5.25 -29.41
CA VAL A 109 -11.07 6.53 -29.74
C VAL A 109 -10.17 7.74 -29.42
N LEU A 110 -9.21 7.56 -28.51
CA LEU A 110 -8.33 8.63 -28.03
C LEU A 110 -7.03 8.77 -28.85
N ASN A 111 -6.76 7.82 -29.76
CA ASN A 111 -5.63 7.81 -30.68
C ASN A 111 -6.07 8.11 -32.11
#